data_AF-A0A946IX14-F1
#
_entry.id   AF-A0A946IX14-F1
#
_cell.length_a   1.000
_cell.length_b   1.000
_cell.length_c   1.000
_cell.angle_alpha   90.00
_cell.angle_beta   90.00
_cell.angle_gamma   90.00
#
_symmetry.space_group_name_H-M   'P 1'
#
loop_
_entity.id
_entity.type
_entity.pdbx_description
1 polymer ?
#
loop_
_entity_poly.entity_id
_entity_poly.type
_entity_poly.pdbx_seq_one_letter_code
_entity_poly.pdbx_strand_id
1 'polypeptide(L)'
;MNPLLKLSVGDKILIGLCVLFNAGLFYYFGSGMSQGSWIVIEVDQKKVARYALSKDRVTHVKGPLGTTEVEIKGGKARILRSPCKLKVCIKSGYIQYADRISVCLPNKVVVRVEGNSQRGLDAVVS
;
A
#
# COMPACT_ATOMS: atom_id res chain seq x y z
N MET A 1 28.11 10.94 -33.31
CA MET A 1 26.66 11.21 -33.32
C MET A 1 25.96 9.99 -33.89
N ASN A 2 25.05 9.39 -33.12
CA ASN A 2 24.43 8.09 -33.40
C ASN A 2 23.61 8.10 -34.69
N PRO A 3 23.72 7.09 -35.55
CA PRO A 3 23.00 7.04 -36.80
C PRO A 3 21.52 6.70 -36.54
N LEU A 4 20.68 7.55 -37.12
CA LEU A 4 19.24 7.42 -37.30
C LEU A 4 18.79 5.96 -37.49
N LEU A 5 17.96 5.47 -36.56
CA LEU A 5 17.13 4.28 -36.79
C LEU A 5 16.28 4.53 -38.03
N LYS A 6 16.63 3.92 -39.17
CA LYS A 6 15.71 3.78 -40.31
C LYS A 6 14.72 2.68 -39.98
N LEU A 7 13.62 3.02 -39.30
CA LEU A 7 12.53 2.06 -39.08
C LEU A 7 11.94 1.65 -40.43
N SER A 8 12.04 0.36 -40.74
CA SER A 8 11.33 -0.24 -41.87
C SER A 8 9.82 -0.12 -41.64
N VAL A 9 9.02 -0.16 -42.70
CA VAL A 9 7.54 -0.11 -42.59
C VAL A 9 7.04 -1.24 -41.67
N GLY A 10 7.70 -2.39 -41.69
CA GLY A 10 7.43 -3.51 -40.78
C GLY A 10 7.66 -3.17 -39.30
N ASP A 11 8.71 -2.44 -38.96
CA ASP A 11 9.01 -2.06 -37.57
C ASP A 11 7.94 -1.11 -37.02
N LYS A 12 7.40 -0.21 -37.86
CA LYS A 12 6.33 0.71 -37.47
C LYS A 12 5.01 -0.03 -37.18
N ILE A 13 4.71 -1.07 -37.98
CA ILE A 13 3.53 -1.92 -37.78
C ILE A 13 3.69 -2.71 -36.48
N LEU A 14 4.87 -3.33 -36.26
CA LEU A 14 5.16 -4.09 -35.04
C LEU A 14 5.03 -3.23 -33.79
N ILE A 15 5.64 -2.04 -33.79
CA ILE A 15 5.59 -1.10 -32.65
C ILE A 15 4.14 -0.66 -32.39
N GLY A 16 3.39 -0.30 -33.44
CA GLY A 16 1.98 0.07 -33.30
C GLY A 16 1.14 -1.04 -32.66
N LEU A 17 1.36 -2.29 -33.09
CA LEU A 17 0.63 -3.45 -32.58
C LEU A 17 1.02 -3.77 -31.13
N CYS A 18 2.30 -3.68 -30.77
CA CYS A 18 2.77 -3.83 -29.40
C CYS A 18 2.21 -2.75 -28.47
N VAL A 19 2.15 -1.49 -28.92
CA VAL A 19 1.59 -0.38 -28.14
C VAL A 19 0.08 -0.57 -27.92
N LEU A 20 -0.66 -0.95 -28.98
CA LEU A 20 -2.09 -1.24 -28.87
C LEU A 20 -2.38 -2.43 -27.95
N PHE A 21 -1.58 -3.50 -28.04
CA PHE A 21 -1.72 -4.67 -27.18
C PHE A 21 -1.45 -4.33 -25.71
N ASN A 22 -0.38 -3.58 -25.42
CA ASN A 22 -0.09 -3.11 -24.07
C ASN A 22 -1.17 -2.15 -23.54
N ALA A 23 -1.70 -1.27 -24.38
CA ALA A 23 -2.80 -0.38 -24.00
C ALA A 23 -4.09 -1.17 -23.70
N GLY A 24 -4.39 -2.21 -24.48
CA GLY A 24 -5.52 -3.12 -24.24
C GLY A 24 -5.38 -3.90 -22.93
N LEU A 25 -4.18 -4.45 -22.66
CA LEU A 25 -3.84 -5.07 -21.38
C LEU A 25 -3.95 -4.09 -20.22
N PHE A 26 -3.41 -2.88 -20.36
CA PHE A 26 -3.50 -1.85 -19.32
C PHE A 26 -4.94 -1.43 -19.05
N TYR A 27 -5.79 -1.34 -20.08
CA TYR A 27 -7.21 -1.05 -19.90
C TYR A 27 -7.94 -2.20 -19.17
N TYR A 28 -7.64 -3.45 -19.53
CA TYR A 28 -8.28 -4.62 -18.92
C TYR A 28 -7.81 -4.87 -17.48
N PHE A 29 -6.52 -4.66 -17.19
CA PHE A 29 -5.91 -4.97 -15.88
C PHE A 29 -5.64 -3.75 -14.98
N GLY A 30 -5.68 -2.52 -15.52
CA GLY A 30 -5.27 -1.29 -14.83
C GLY A 30 -6.20 -0.81 -13.71
N SER A 31 -7.35 -1.45 -13.51
CA SER A 31 -8.33 -1.10 -12.48
C SER A 31 -8.09 -1.77 -11.12
N GLY A 32 -6.92 -2.42 -10.93
CA GLY A 32 -6.64 -3.28 -9.79
C GLY A 32 -6.42 -2.60 -8.43
N MET A 33 -6.35 -1.27 -8.33
CA MET A 33 -6.03 -0.56 -7.08
C MET A 33 -7.29 -0.34 -6.23
N SER A 34 -7.71 -1.38 -5.52
CA SER A 34 -8.86 -1.27 -4.60
C SER A 34 -8.52 -0.35 -3.43
N GLN A 35 -9.38 0.62 -3.15
CA GLN A 35 -9.28 1.42 -1.94
C GLN A 35 -9.47 0.53 -0.70
N GLY A 36 -8.65 0.77 0.31
CA GLY A 36 -8.83 0.16 1.61
C GLY A 36 -10.16 0.58 2.24
N SER A 37 -10.78 -0.31 3.01
CA SER A 37 -12.00 0.01 3.76
C SER A 37 -11.77 -0.01 5.27
N TRP A 38 -10.78 -0.78 5.73
CA TRP A 38 -10.51 -0.99 7.14
C TRP A 38 -9.03 -0.80 7.44
N ILE A 39 -8.72 -0.29 8.63
CA ILE A 39 -7.40 -0.35 9.24
C ILE A 39 -7.43 -1.40 10.33
N VAL A 40 -6.48 -2.31 10.29
CA VAL A 40 -6.20 -3.24 11.37
C VAL A 40 -4.88 -2.84 12.01
N ILE A 41 -4.88 -2.73 13.33
CA ILE A 41 -3.68 -2.47 14.11
C ILE A 41 -3.36 -3.74 14.89
N GLU A 42 -2.12 -4.18 14.75
CA GLU A 42 -1.56 -5.35 15.40
C GLU A 42 -0.38 -4.93 16.27
N VAL A 43 -0.29 -5.52 17.47
CA VAL A 43 0.84 -5.37 18.37
C VAL A 43 1.33 -6.76 18.69
N ASP A 44 2.62 -7.02 18.49
CA ASP A 44 3.23 -8.33 18.76
C ASP A 44 2.46 -9.47 18.09
N GLN A 45 2.10 -9.28 16.81
CA GLN A 45 1.33 -10.22 15.97
C GLN A 45 -0.11 -10.51 16.46
N LYS A 46 -0.62 -9.76 17.44
CA LYS A 46 -2.01 -9.86 17.90
C LYS A 46 -2.83 -8.67 17.42
N LYS A 47 -3.99 -8.93 16.81
CA LYS A 47 -4.95 -7.90 16.40
C LYS A 47 -5.52 -7.21 17.65
N VAL A 48 -5.14 -5.95 17.86
CA VAL A 48 -5.58 -5.16 19.03
C VAL A 48 -6.75 -4.25 18.68
N ALA A 49 -6.85 -3.79 17.43
CA ALA A 49 -7.88 -2.87 17.02
C ALA A 49 -8.20 -2.99 15.53
N ARG A 50 -9.45 -2.70 15.20
CA ARG A 50 -9.94 -2.59 13.83
C ARG A 50 -10.83 -1.35 13.71
N TYR A 51 -10.52 -0.49 12.75
CA TYR A 51 -11.23 0.77 12.53
C TYR A 51 -11.60 0.94 11.06
N ALA A 52 -12.75 1.57 10.80
CA ALA A 52 -13.14 1.91 9.44
C ALA A 52 -12.30 3.09 8.93
N LEU A 53 -11.82 3.02 7.69
CA LEU A 53 -11.05 4.09 7.03
C LEU A 53 -11.89 5.37 6.87
N SER A 54 -13.21 5.23 6.81
CA SER A 54 -14.18 6.31 6.62
C SER A 54 -14.39 7.20 7.84
N LYS A 55 -13.94 6.80 9.02
CA LYS A 55 -14.12 7.57 10.26
C LYS A 55 -12.81 8.16 10.73
N ASP A 56 -12.76 9.49 10.74
CA ASP A 56 -11.62 10.24 11.24
C ASP A 56 -11.44 10.01 12.75
N ARG A 57 -10.23 9.63 13.15
CA ARG A 57 -9.87 9.45 14.56
C ARG A 57 -8.36 9.41 14.77
N VAL A 58 -7.94 9.75 15.98
CA VAL A 58 -6.57 9.51 16.46
C VAL A 58 -6.64 8.43 17.54
N THR A 59 -5.75 7.44 17.46
CA THR A 59 -5.71 6.31 18.39
C THR A 59 -4.31 6.13 18.95
N HIS A 60 -4.24 5.74 20.21
CA HIS A 60 -3.00 5.52 20.94
C HIS A 60 -2.86 4.02 21.19
N VAL A 61 -1.77 3.44 20.69
CA VAL A 61 -1.53 2.01 20.75
C VAL A 61 -0.26 1.76 21.54
N LYS A 62 -0.39 1.05 22.66
CA LYS A 62 0.73 0.74 23.54
C LYS A 62 1.49 -0.48 23.00
N GLY A 63 2.73 -0.26 22.57
CA GLY A 63 3.66 -1.31 22.19
C GLY A 63 4.74 -1.53 23.26
N PRO A 64 5.60 -2.55 23.10
CA PRO A 64 6.70 -2.88 24.01
C PRO A 64 7.70 -1.73 24.28
N LEU A 65 7.93 -0.83 23.31
CA LEU A 65 8.79 0.35 23.50
C LEU A 65 8.03 1.58 24.02
N GLY A 66 6.70 1.57 23.98
CA GLY A 66 5.86 2.68 24.39
C GLY A 66 4.68 2.95 23.46
N THR A 67 4.04 4.10 23.68
CA THR A 67 2.81 4.49 22.98
C THR A 67 3.09 5.01 21.57
N THR A 68 2.41 4.43 20.58
CA THR A 68 2.38 4.90 19.18
C THR A 68 1.06 5.62 18.92
N GLU A 69 1.13 6.79 18.30
CA GLU A 69 -0.04 7.56 17.87
C GLU A 69 -0.32 7.28 16.40
N VAL A 70 -1.51 6.77 16.11
CA VAL A 70 -2.00 6.48 14.75
C VAL A 70 -3.16 7.42 14.44
N GLU A 71 -3.02 8.21 13.38
CA GLU A 71 -4.06 9.09 12.86
C GLU A 71 -4.74 8.44 11.66
N ILE A 72 -6.07 8.46 11.66
CA ILE A 72 -6.94 8.07 10.56
C ILE A 72 -7.70 9.33 10.16
N LYS A 73 -7.53 9.79 8.93
CA LYS A 73 -8.17 11.01 8.44
C LYS A 73 -8.42 10.95 6.94
N GLY A 74 -9.65 11.24 6.52
CA GLY A 74 -10.05 11.39 5.12
C GLY A 74 -9.80 10.13 4.28
N GLY A 75 -10.07 8.94 4.84
CA GLY A 75 -9.83 7.68 4.13
C GLY A 75 -8.35 7.28 4.07
N LYS A 76 -7.50 7.79 4.95
CA LYS A 76 -6.07 7.47 5.00
C LYS A 76 -5.61 7.27 6.44
N ALA A 77 -4.62 6.41 6.65
CA ALA A 77 -3.98 6.18 7.94
C ALA A 77 -2.52 6.66 7.92
N ARG A 78 -1.99 7.17 9.02
CA ARG A 78 -0.55 7.37 9.22
C ARG A 78 -0.16 7.22 10.69
N ILE A 79 1.12 6.98 10.94
CA ILE A 79 1.69 7.04 12.30
C ILE A 79 2.18 8.47 12.54
N LEU A 80 1.56 9.18 13.48
CA LEU A 80 1.91 10.56 13.84
C LEU A 80 3.15 10.59 14.75
N ARG A 81 3.19 9.69 15.74
CA ARG A 81 4.30 9.56 16.68
C ARG A 81 4.57 8.11 17.02
N SER A 82 5.84 7.79 17.21
CA SER A 82 6.30 6.48 17.68
C SER A 82 7.58 6.64 18.50
N PRO A 83 7.80 5.85 19.56
CA PRO A 83 9.01 5.89 20.38
C PRO A 83 10.27 5.36 19.66
N CYS A 84 10.14 4.83 18.44
CA CYS A 84 11.29 4.26 17.72
C CYS A 84 12.32 5.31 17.26
N LYS A 85 13.61 4.95 17.27
CA LYS A 85 14.72 5.82 16.84
C LYS A 85 14.75 6.06 15.33
N LEU A 86 14.37 5.04 14.54
CA LEU A 86 14.45 5.08 13.08
C LEU A 86 13.39 5.99 12.44
N LYS A 87 12.26 6.20 13.11
CA LYS A 87 11.12 7.03 12.64
C LYS A 87 10.64 6.70 11.22
N VAL A 88 10.96 5.52 10.69
CA VAL A 88 10.60 5.07 9.33
C VAL A 88 9.09 5.05 9.15
N CYS A 89 8.36 4.55 10.15
CA CYS A 89 6.90 4.50 10.14
C CYS A 89 6.23 5.88 10.02
N ILE A 90 6.87 6.95 10.54
CA ILE A 90 6.39 8.32 10.42
C ILE A 90 6.73 8.87 9.03
N LYS A 91 7.95 8.58 8.54
CA LYS A 91 8.40 8.97 7.18
C LYS A 91 7.61 8.28 6.07
N SER A 92 7.06 7.09 6.30
CA SER A 92 6.20 6.37 5.35
C SER A 92 4.93 7.13 4.99
N GLY A 93 4.47 8.06 5.83
CA GLY A 93 3.32 8.92 5.52
C GLY A 93 1.98 8.18 5.51
N TYR A 94 1.09 8.62 4.62
CA TYR A 94 -0.29 8.14 4.56
C TYR A 94 -0.44 6.86 3.73
N ILE A 95 -1.15 5.88 4.28
CA ILE A 95 -1.56 4.64 3.61
C ILE A 95 -3.09 4.63 3.41
N GLN A 96 -3.54 4.29 2.22
CA GLN A 96 -4.98 4.32 1.83
C GLN A 96 -5.42 3.14 0.97
N TYR A 97 -4.47 2.47 0.29
CA TYR A 97 -4.76 1.37 -0.61
C TYR A 97 -4.78 0.04 0.14
N ALA A 98 -5.60 -0.91 -0.31
CA ALA A 98 -5.61 -2.26 0.22
C ALA A 98 -4.20 -2.88 0.22
N ASP A 99 -3.92 -3.71 1.22
CA ASP A 99 -2.67 -4.45 1.42
C ASP A 99 -1.43 -3.57 1.66
N ARG A 100 -1.60 -2.25 1.81
CA ARG A 100 -0.54 -1.38 2.30
C ARG A 100 -0.39 -1.53 3.81
N ILE A 101 0.85 -1.52 4.25
CA ILE A 101 1.21 -1.62 5.66
C ILE A 101 2.16 -0.48 6.04
N SER A 102 2.03 0.00 7.27
CA SER A 102 3.01 0.84 7.94
C SER A 102 3.42 0.14 9.23
N VAL A 103 4.71 -0.21 9.33
CA VAL A 103 5.24 -1.02 10.44
C VAL A 103 6.28 -0.25 11.23
N CYS A 104 6.12 -0.28 12.54
CA CYS A 104 7.14 0.14 13.48
C CYS A 104 7.82 -1.09 14.07
N LEU A 105 8.78 -1.65 13.34
CA LEU A 105 9.45 -2.91 13.68
C LEU A 105 9.99 -2.95 15.13
N PRO A 106 10.67 -1.90 15.64
CA PRO A 106 11.18 -1.92 17.01
C PRO A 106 10.07 -1.95 18.07
N ASN A 107 8.94 -1.28 17.79
CA ASN A 107 7.80 -1.24 18.72
C ASN A 107 6.78 -2.36 18.44
N LYS A 108 7.08 -3.28 17.51
CA LYS A 108 6.20 -4.36 17.07
C LYS A 108 4.74 -3.94 16.76
N VAL A 109 4.55 -2.69 16.32
CA VAL A 109 3.23 -2.16 15.92
C VAL A 109 3.13 -2.23 14.40
N VAL A 110 2.09 -2.89 13.90
CA VAL A 110 1.78 -3.00 12.47
C VAL A 110 0.42 -2.36 12.23
N VAL A 111 0.36 -1.42 11.29
CA VAL A 111 -0.88 -0.82 10.81
C VAL A 111 -1.09 -1.29 9.38
N ARG A 112 -2.14 -2.07 9.14
CA ARG A 112 -2.47 -2.64 7.83
C ARG A 112 -3.79 -2.07 7.33
N VAL A 113 -3.84 -1.76 6.05
CA VAL A 113 -5.08 -1.39 5.36
C VAL A 113 -5.66 -2.65 4.71
N GLU A 114 -6.83 -3.08 5.16
CA GLU A 114 -7.60 -4.18 4.56
C GLU A 114 -8.62 -3.60 3.56
N GLY A 115 -8.63 -4.13 2.34
CA GLY A 115 -9.69 -3.88 1.37
C GLY A 115 -10.93 -4.73 1.64
N ASN A 116 -12.08 -4.33 1.11
CA ASN A 116 -13.31 -5.15 1.14
C ASN A 116 -13.23 -6.39 0.22
N SER A 117 -12.27 -6.40 -0.71
CA SER A 117 -12.04 -7.53 -1.59
C SER A 117 -11.08 -8.49 -0.89
N GLN A 118 -11.59 -9.65 -0.48
CA GLN A 118 -10.78 -10.86 -0.32
C GLN A 118 -10.21 -11.21 -1.70
N ARG A 119 -9.24 -10.46 -2.20
CA ARG A 119 -8.34 -10.98 -3.22
C ARG A 119 -7.32 -11.81 -2.47
N GLY A 120 -7.72 -13.05 -2.19
CA GLY A 120 -6.85 -14.11 -1.71
C GLY A 120 -5.72 -14.31 -2.70
N LEU A 121 -4.60 -13.66 -2.40
CA LEU A 121 -3.27 -14.01 -2.88
C LEU A 121 -2.42 -14.24 -1.62
N ASP A 122 -2.92 -15.08 -0.72
CA ASP A 122 -2.04 -15.74 0.24
C ASP A 122 -1.22 -16.74 -0.57
N ALA A 123 -0.02 -16.30 -0.96
CA ALA A 123 1.04 -17.21 -1.37
C ALA A 123 1.37 -18.08 -0.15
N VAL A 124 0.68 -19.23 -0.05
CA VAL A 124 1.13 -20.36 0.75
C VAL A 124 2.51 -20.76 0.20
N VAL A 125 3.52 -20.63 1.04
CA VAL A 125 4.78 -21.33 0.87
C VAL A 125 4.47 -22.81 1.12
N SER A 126 4.46 -23.59 0.05
CA SER A 126 4.65 -25.05 0.08
C SER A 126 6.12 -25.38 -0.03
#